data_AF-A0A2L2Z6Q5-F1
#
_entry.id   AF-A0A2L2Z6Q5-F1
#
_cell.length_a   1.000
_cell.length_b   1.000
_cell.length_c   1.000
_cell.angle_alpha   90.00
_cell.angle_beta   90.00
_cell.angle_gamma   90.00
#
_symmetry.space_group_name_H-M   'P 1'
#
loop_
_entity.id
_entity.type
_entity.pdbx_description
1 polymer ?
#
loop_
_entity_poly.entity_id
_entity_poly.type
_entity_poly.pdbx_seq_one_letter_code
_entity_poly.pdbx_strand_id
1 'polypeptide(L)'
;VESFLLSVEYFIQNVLQRNYYTVYYDLVERRGRIDAHHAGNSSSYVYMTQTNEACEISERSCKLKYASDSPDMESQDMLDWRYSVEGD
;
A
#
# COMPACT_ATOMS: atom_id res chain seq x y z
N VAL A 1 15.36 7.30 12.88
CA VAL A 1 14.22 6.40 12.59
C VAL A 1 14.54 5.74 11.26
N GLU A 2 14.85 4.45 11.27
CA GLU A 2 15.36 3.71 10.09
C GLU A 2 14.24 2.99 9.31
N SER A 3 13.02 3.02 9.84
CA SER A 3 11.82 2.49 9.24
C SER A 3 10.59 3.22 9.75
N PHE A 4 9.47 3.13 9.04
CA PHE A 4 8.18 3.61 9.53
C PHE A 4 7.09 2.55 9.39
N LEU A 5 6.06 2.72 10.22
CA LEU A 5 4.81 1.97 10.15
C LEU A 5 3.65 2.97 10.11
N LEU A 6 2.76 2.80 9.15
CA LEU A 6 1.52 3.57 9.02
C LEU A 6 0.35 2.59 8.97
N SER A 7 -0.70 2.89 9.74
CA SER A 7 -1.97 2.15 9.68
C SER A 7 -3.08 3.12 9.32
N VAL A 8 -3.89 2.77 8.33
CA VAL A 8 -4.99 3.59 7.84
C VAL A 8 -6.26 2.75 7.81
N GLU A 9 -7.34 3.32 8.31
CA GLU A 9 -8.69 2.78 8.22
C GLU A 9 -9.58 3.84 7.61
N TYR A 10 -10.42 3.46 6.65
CA TYR A 10 -11.36 4.36 6.01
C TYR A 10 -12.66 3.66 5.64
N PHE A 11 -13.70 4.46 5.44
CA PHE A 11 -15.06 3.98 5.20
C PHE A 11 -15.62 4.61 3.91
N ILE A 12 -16.02 3.76 2.96
CA ILE A 12 -16.66 4.18 1.72
C ILE A 12 -18.18 4.14 1.94
N GLN A 13 -18.79 5.32 2.11
CA GLN A 13 -20.20 5.46 2.47
C GLN A 13 -21.16 4.82 1.45
N ASN A 14 -20.89 4.96 0.16
CA ASN A 14 -21.79 4.51 -0.92
C ASN A 14 -21.97 2.98 -0.97
N VAL A 15 -20.99 2.22 -0.50
CA VAL A 15 -21.01 0.75 -0.48
C VAL A 15 -20.98 0.18 0.94
N LEU A 16 -21.14 1.04 1.95
CA LEU A 16 -21.10 0.70 3.38
C LEU A 16 -19.89 -0.17 3.76
N GLN A 17 -18.74 0.13 3.16
CA GLN A 17 -17.58 -0.73 3.22
C GLN A 17 -16.46 -0.11 4.04
N ARG A 18 -15.94 -0.89 4.99
CA ARG A 18 -14.78 -0.53 5.80
C ARG A 18 -13.55 -1.22 5.22
N ASN A 19 -12.52 -0.43 4.96
CA ASN A 19 -11.24 -0.89 4.46
C ASN A 19 -10.16 -0.47 5.44
N TYR A 20 -9.11 -1.29 5.54
CA TYR A 20 -7.93 -0.91 6.29
C TYR A 20 -6.68 -1.43 5.61
N TYR A 21 -5.58 -0.72 5.85
CA TYR A 21 -4.28 -1.17 5.41
C TYR A 21 -3.18 -0.75 6.37
N THR A 22 -2.09 -1.49 6.33
CA THR A 22 -0.86 -1.15 7.04
C THR A 22 0.30 -1.11 6.06
N VAL A 23 1.13 -0.08 6.16
CA VAL A 23 2.36 0.09 5.40
C VAL A 23 3.53 0.03 6.36
N TYR A 24 4.41 -0.94 6.16
CA TYR A 24 5.74 -0.95 6.74
C TYR A 24 6.75 -0.56 5.66
N TYR A 25 7.69 0.32 5.97
CA TYR A 25 8.76 0.67 5.04
C TYR A 25 10.09 0.80 5.76
N ASP A 26 11.10 0.10 5.23
CA ASP A 26 12.49 0.18 5.66
C ASP A 26 13.24 1.18 4.77
N LEU A 27 13.74 2.27 5.39
CA LEU A 27 14.42 3.35 4.67
C LEU A 27 15.82 2.96 4.22
N VAL A 28 16.46 2.00 4.91
CA VAL A 28 17.82 1.53 4.62
C VAL A 28 17.77 0.55 3.46
N GLU A 29 16.90 -0.46 3.55
CA GLU A 29 16.73 -1.51 2.54
C GLU A 29 15.90 -1.04 1.34
N ARG A 30 15.29 0.14 1.42
CA ARG A 30 14.40 0.70 0.37
C ARG A 30 13.30 -0.27 -0.05
N ARG A 31 12.78 -1.01 0.94
CA ARG A 31 11.81 -2.09 0.78
C ARG A 31 10.63 -1.85 1.71
N GLY A 32 9.43 -2.12 1.21
CA GLY A 32 8.22 -2.02 2.01
C GLY A 32 7.35 -3.25 1.93
N ARG A 33 6.39 -3.29 2.84
CA ARG A 33 5.30 -4.24 2.87
C ARG A 33 3.99 -3.49 3.06
N ILE A 34 2.98 -3.89 2.32
CA ILE A 34 1.60 -3.45 2.47
C ILE A 34 0.78 -4.67 2.83
N ASP A 35 -0.04 -4.56 3.86
CA ASP A 35 -1.13 -5.51 4.11
C ASP A 35 -2.44 -4.73 4.02
N ALA A 36 -3.32 -5.14 3.12
CA ALA A 36 -4.56 -4.44 2.80
C ALA A 36 -5.74 -5.39 2.96
N HIS A 37 -6.82 -4.86 3.50
CA HIS A 37 -8.10 -5.55 3.63
C HIS A 37 -9.18 -4.71 2.97
N HIS A 38 -9.68 -5.22 1.86
CA HIS A 38 -10.63 -4.55 0.98
C HIS A 38 -11.83 -5.47 0.75
N ALA A 39 -13.03 -5.04 1.18
CA ALA A 39 -14.29 -5.73 0.87
C ALA A 39 -14.31 -7.21 1.33
N GLY A 40 -13.67 -7.52 2.46
CA GLY A 40 -13.53 -8.89 2.97
C GLY A 40 -12.40 -9.71 2.33
N ASN A 41 -11.75 -9.20 1.29
CA ASN A 41 -10.52 -9.78 0.75
C ASN A 41 -9.31 -9.20 1.47
N SER A 42 -8.30 -10.04 1.66
CA SER A 42 -7.02 -9.64 2.27
C SER A 42 -5.92 -9.89 1.25
N SER A 43 -5.04 -8.91 1.10
CA SER A 43 -3.91 -8.99 0.19
C SER A 43 -2.66 -8.44 0.87
N SER A 44 -1.53 -9.09 0.64
CA SER A 44 -0.24 -8.66 1.18
C SER A 44 0.73 -8.48 0.03
N TYR A 45 1.48 -7.38 0.04
CA TYR A 45 2.47 -7.05 -0.98
C TYR A 45 3.79 -6.74 -0.31
N VAL A 46 4.88 -7.18 -0.92
CA VAL A 46 6.22 -6.66 -0.65
C VAL A 46 6.71 -5.96 -1.90
N TYR A 47 7.30 -4.79 -1.75
CA TYR A 47 7.79 -3.99 -2.86
C TYR A 47 9.18 -3.43 -2.59
N MET A 48 9.93 -3.21 -3.66
CA MET A 48 11.24 -2.56 -3.64
C MET A 48 11.16 -1.28 -4.45
N THR A 49 11.37 -0.12 -3.81
CA THR A 49 11.21 1.17 -4.48
C THR A 49 12.32 1.46 -5.50
N GLN A 50 13.48 0.81 -5.37
CA GLN A 50 14.61 1.00 -6.28
C GLN A 50 14.39 0.34 -7.64
N THR A 51 13.76 -0.84 -7.66
CA THR A 51 13.51 -1.62 -8.89
C THR A 51 12.09 -1.49 -9.41
N ASN A 52 11.20 -0.82 -8.64
CA ASN A 52 9.76 -0.75 -8.91
C ASN A 52 9.08 -2.13 -8.98
N GLU A 53 9.73 -3.16 -8.43
CA GLU A 53 9.20 -4.52 -8.39
C GLU A 53 8.36 -4.70 -7.13
N ALA A 54 7.26 -5.44 -7.29
CA ALA A 54 6.43 -5.88 -6.20
C ALA A 54 6.09 -7.36 -6.32
N CYS A 55 5.70 -7.94 -5.20
CA CYS A 55 5.30 -9.31 -5.07
C CYS A 55 4.05 -9.36 -4.22
N GLU A 56 2.96 -9.86 -4.80
CA GLU A 56 1.77 -10.24 -4.06
C GLU A 56 2.03 -11.58 -3.35
N ILE A 57 1.97 -11.55 -2.02
CA ILE A 57 2.26 -12.68 -1.15
C ILE A 57 0.95 -13.42 -0.87
N SER A 58 0.96 -14.71 -1.15
CA SER A 58 0.01 -15.68 -0.61
C SER A 58 0.76 -16.71 0.23
N GLU A 59 0.04 -17.60 0.94
CA GLU A 59 0.66 -18.62 1.81
C GLU A 59 1.74 -19.47 1.12
N ARG A 60 1.69 -19.63 -0.21
CA ARG A 60 2.54 -20.55 -0.95
C ARG A 60 3.20 -19.97 -2.19
N SER A 61 2.90 -18.72 -2.54
CA SER A 61 3.43 -18.12 -3.76
C SER A 61 3.65 -16.62 -3.66
N CYS A 62 4.58 -16.17 -4.49
CA CYS A 62 4.85 -14.78 -4.78
C CYS A 62 4.47 -14.53 -6.24
N LYS A 63 3.42 -13.75 -6.48
CA LYS A 63 3.06 -13.34 -7.84
C LYS A 63 3.72 -11.99 -8.14
N LEU A 64 4.63 -11.98 -9.10
CA LEU A 64 5.33 -10.75 -9.51
C LEU A 64 4.32 -9.71 -10.02
N LYS A 65 4.54 -8.48 -9.58
CA LYS A 65 3.77 -7.27 -9.86
C LYS A 65 4.75 -6.10 -9.97
N TYR A 66 4.27 -4.93 -10.38
CA TYR A 66 5.02 -3.68 -10.19
C TYR A 66 4.52 -2.97 -8.92
N ALA A 67 5.35 -2.13 -8.31
CA ALA A 67 4.95 -1.37 -7.13
C ALA A 67 3.77 -0.42 -7.44
N SER A 68 3.62 -0.01 -8.70
CA SER A 68 2.44 0.69 -9.23
C SER A 68 1.17 -0.18 -9.32
N ASP A 69 1.30 -1.50 -9.37
CA ASP A 69 0.19 -2.46 -9.51
C ASP A 69 -0.31 -2.99 -8.16
N SER A 70 0.33 -2.59 -7.05
CA SER A 70 -0.18 -2.83 -5.70
C SER A 70 -1.62 -2.29 -5.66
N PRO A 71 -2.62 -3.08 -5.23
CA PRO A 71 -4.02 -2.80 -5.45
C PRO A 71 -4.36 -1.43 -4.91
N ASP A 72 -4.71 -0.53 -5.82
CA ASP A 72 -5.53 0.65 -5.61
C ASP A 72 -5.12 1.57 -4.44
N MET A 73 -3.86 1.53 -4.01
CA MET A 73 -3.31 2.42 -2.97
C MET A 73 -2.84 3.76 -3.53
N GLU A 74 -2.61 3.85 -4.84
CA GLU A 74 -2.73 5.11 -5.56
C GLU A 74 -4.16 5.31 -6.07
N SER A 75 -5.17 5.08 -5.22
CA SER A 75 -6.44 5.79 -5.43
C SER A 75 -6.09 7.27 -5.56
N GLN A 76 -6.67 7.99 -6.50
CA GLN A 76 -6.40 9.42 -6.76
C GLN A 76 -6.33 10.28 -5.49
N ASP A 77 -6.99 9.88 -4.40
CA ASP A 77 -6.92 10.49 -3.07
C ASP A 77 -5.51 10.48 -2.40
N MET A 78 -4.66 9.46 -2.62
CA MET A 78 -3.26 9.47 -2.15
C MET A 78 -2.33 10.30 -3.04
N LEU A 79 -2.64 10.41 -4.34
CA LEU A 79 -1.96 11.34 -5.24
C LEU A 79 -2.30 12.80 -4.91
N ASP A 80 -3.56 13.09 -4.57
CA ASP A 80 -3.99 14.40 -4.08
C ASP A 80 -3.28 14.78 -2.77
N TRP A 81 -2.99 13.81 -1.89
CA TRP A 81 -2.14 14.04 -0.71
C TRP A 81 -0.67 14.27 -1.02
N ARG A 82 -0.13 13.76 -2.13
CA ARG A 82 1.22 14.10 -2.59
C ARG A 82 1.31 15.48 -3.24
N TYR A 83 0.23 15.94 -3.86
CA TYR A 83 0.18 17.27 -4.51
C TYR A 83 -0.23 18.41 -3.58
N SER A 84 -0.85 18.14 -2.42
CA SER A 84 -1.27 19.17 -1.46
C SER A 84 -0.19 19.57 -0.44
N VAL A 85 1.00 18.96 -0.46
CA VAL A 85 2.13 19.37 0.41
C VAL A 85 3.11 20.32 -0.30
N GLU A 86 2.92 20.59 -1.61
CA GLU A 86 3.70 21.59 -2.36
C GLU A 86 2.86 22.79 -2.85
N GLY A 87 1.70 23.06 -2.23
CA GLY A 87 0.87 24.19 -2.64
C GLY A 87 -0.14 24.65 -1.58
N ASP A 88 0.36 25.26 -0.51
CA ASP A 88 -0.09 26.53 0.09
C ASP A 88 0.74 26.87 1.35
#